data_AF-A0A2V7FU63-F1
#
_entry.id   AF-A0A2V7FU63-F1
#
_cell.length_a   1.000
_cell.length_b   1.000
_cell.length_c   1.000
_cell.angle_alpha   90.00
_cell.angle_beta   90.00
_cell.angle_gamma   90.00
#
_symmetry.space_group_name_H-M   'P 1'
#
loop_
_entity.id
_entity.type
_entity.pdbx_description
1 polymer ?
#
loop_
_entity_poly.entity_id
_entity_poly.type
_entity_poly.pdbx_seq_one_letter_code
_entity_poly.pdbx_strand_id
1 'polypeptide(L)'
;MRDTLPASAVRTTVSSTRRPDVADVLILVGSENDKPRIEPAFDILTQAGVTYEFHVSSAHRQPEQTTKLVSGARGQGFKVIIAGAGLSAALPGFAASLTDLPVIGVPFAVGALNGLDALLATAQVPGGVPVACVGIDNAKNAAHLAVRILKV
;
A
#
# COMPACT_ATOMS: atom_id res chain seq x y z
N MET A 1 1.12 -22.64 -27.07
CA MET A 1 1.16 -21.17 -27.20
C MET A 1 -0.16 -20.61 -26.72
N ARG A 2 -0.20 -20.10 -25.49
CA ARG A 2 -1.29 -19.25 -25.00
C ARG A 2 -0.61 -18.01 -24.49
N ASP A 3 -0.69 -16.96 -25.29
CA ASP A 3 -0.07 -15.67 -25.01
C ASP A 3 -0.74 -15.01 -23.81
N THR A 4 0.10 -14.71 -22.83
CA THR A 4 -0.20 -13.87 -21.68
C THR A 4 -0.32 -12.42 -22.13
N LEU A 5 -1.48 -11.82 -21.95
CA LEU A 5 -1.65 -10.36 -22.00
C LEU A 5 -1.00 -9.74 -20.75
N PRO A 6 -0.22 -8.64 -20.86
CA PRO A 6 0.34 -7.99 -19.69
C PRO A 6 -0.72 -7.15 -18.97
N ALA A 7 -0.68 -7.16 -17.63
CA ALA A 7 -1.46 -6.27 -16.79
C ALA A 7 -1.05 -4.81 -17.07
N SER A 8 -1.99 -4.00 -17.55
CA SER A 8 -1.76 -2.59 -17.84
C SER A 8 -1.69 -1.80 -16.53
N ALA A 9 -0.49 -1.41 -16.11
CA ALA A 9 -0.30 -0.39 -15.09
C ALA A 9 -0.92 0.92 -15.59
N VAL A 10 -1.92 1.44 -14.87
CA VAL A 10 -2.47 2.77 -15.11
C VAL A 10 -1.37 3.79 -14.80
N ARG A 11 -0.81 4.42 -15.84
CA ARG A 11 0.18 5.49 -15.71
C ARG A 11 -0.48 6.82 -16.06
N THR A 12 -0.55 7.73 -15.10
CA THR A 12 -1.00 9.12 -15.32
C THR A 12 0.21 10.04 -15.18
N THR A 13 0.54 10.77 -16.25
CA THR A 13 1.66 11.71 -16.28
C THR A 13 1.23 13.09 -15.78
N VAL A 14 1.96 13.65 -14.82
CA VAL A 14 1.86 15.07 -14.41
C VAL A 14 3.24 15.70 -14.49
N SER A 15 3.31 16.88 -15.11
CA SER A 15 4.52 17.66 -15.35
C SER A 15 5.11 18.23 -14.05
N SER A 16 6.29 17.76 -13.64
CA SER A 16 7.24 18.51 -12.81
C SER A 16 8.65 17.91 -12.98
N THR A 17 9.68 18.64 -12.61
CA THR A 17 11.14 18.37 -12.76
C THR A 17 11.67 17.07 -12.10
N ARG A 18 10.79 16.15 -11.72
CA ARG A 18 11.12 14.80 -11.22
C ARG A 18 11.43 13.86 -12.37
N ARG A 19 12.31 12.88 -12.12
CA ARG A 19 12.51 11.78 -13.07
C ARG A 19 11.16 11.09 -13.31
N PRO A 20 10.65 11.03 -14.55
CA PRO A 20 9.29 10.56 -14.86
C PRO A 20 9.04 9.08 -14.59
N ASP A 21 10.05 8.33 -14.15
CA ASP A 21 10.04 6.86 -14.15
C ASP A 21 9.90 6.23 -12.75
N VAL A 22 9.86 7.04 -11.68
CA VAL A 22 9.90 6.56 -10.29
C VAL A 22 8.63 6.98 -9.54
N ALA A 23 7.89 6.00 -9.06
CA ALA A 23 6.71 6.22 -8.22
C ALA A 23 7.10 6.61 -6.78
N ASP A 24 6.41 7.57 -6.18
CA ASP A 24 6.62 7.99 -4.80
C ASP A 24 6.02 7.01 -3.79
N VAL A 25 4.84 6.47 -4.09
CA VAL A 25 4.08 5.62 -3.17
C VAL A 25 3.89 4.22 -3.75
N LEU A 26 4.27 3.20 -3.00
CA LEU A 26 3.94 1.81 -3.32
C LEU A 26 2.65 1.42 -2.60
N ILE A 27 1.65 0.94 -3.33
CA ILE A 27 0.36 0.52 -2.78
C ILE A 27 0.21 -0.98 -2.94
N LEU A 28 -0.04 -1.68 -1.83
CA LEU A 28 -0.16 -3.14 -1.79
C LEU A 28 -1.51 -3.57 -1.20
N VAL A 29 -2.15 -4.56 -1.81
CA VAL A 29 -3.27 -5.29 -1.20
C VAL A 29 -3.10 -6.80 -1.36
N GLY A 30 -3.74 -7.58 -0.49
CA GLY A 30 -3.60 -9.04 -0.47
C GLY A 30 -4.47 -9.80 -1.49
N SER A 31 -5.43 -9.13 -2.12
CA SER A 31 -6.41 -9.72 -3.03
C SER A 31 -6.90 -8.69 -4.06
N GLU A 32 -7.20 -9.12 -5.28
CA GLU A 32 -7.86 -8.26 -6.29
C GLU A 32 -9.22 -7.76 -5.79
N ASN A 33 -9.92 -8.55 -4.97
CA ASN A 33 -11.19 -8.15 -4.37
C ASN A 33 -11.07 -6.97 -3.40
N ASP A 34 -9.85 -6.67 -2.94
CA ASP A 34 -9.58 -5.53 -2.06
C ASP A 34 -9.35 -4.23 -2.85
N LYS A 35 -9.13 -4.32 -4.17
CA LYS A 35 -8.83 -3.16 -5.01
C LYS A 35 -9.88 -2.04 -4.88
N PRO A 36 -11.21 -2.29 -4.90
CA PRO A 36 -12.20 -1.22 -4.73
C PRO A 36 -12.11 -0.50 -3.39
N ARG A 37 -11.52 -1.12 -2.36
CA ARG A 37 -11.35 -0.53 -1.01
C ARG A 37 -10.15 0.40 -0.94
N ILE A 38 -9.12 0.15 -1.75
CA ILE A 38 -7.90 0.97 -1.78
C ILE A 38 -7.92 2.04 -2.87
N GLU A 39 -8.70 1.85 -3.94
CA GLU A 39 -8.86 2.79 -5.05
C GLU A 39 -9.14 4.25 -4.62
N PRO A 40 -9.89 4.55 -3.53
CA PRO A 40 -10.07 5.93 -3.08
C PRO A 40 -8.76 6.66 -2.71
N ALA A 41 -7.67 5.94 -2.44
CA ALA A 41 -6.34 6.53 -2.26
C ALA A 41 -5.77 7.10 -3.57
N PHE A 42 -6.06 6.46 -4.70
CA PHE A 42 -5.51 6.81 -6.02
C PHE A 42 -5.92 8.22 -6.45
N ASP A 43 -7.19 8.56 -6.24
CA ASP A 43 -7.72 9.89 -6.56
C ASP A 43 -7.01 10.99 -5.78
N ILE A 44 -6.80 10.77 -4.47
CA ILE A 44 -6.14 11.74 -3.59
C ILE A 44 -4.67 11.93 -3.99
N LEU A 45 -3.95 10.84 -4.29
CA LEU A 45 -2.56 10.92 -4.73
C LEU A 45 -2.45 11.63 -6.08
N THR A 46 -3.34 11.31 -7.02
CA THR A 46 -3.40 11.94 -8.35
C THR A 46 -3.67 13.44 -8.24
N GLN A 47 -4.66 13.84 -7.45
CA GLN A 47 -4.99 15.25 -7.19
C GLN A 47 -3.83 16.01 -6.52
N ALA A 48 -3.04 15.32 -5.70
CA ALA A 48 -1.86 15.90 -5.06
C ALA A 48 -0.61 15.91 -5.96
N GLY A 49 -0.69 15.39 -7.19
CA GLY A 49 0.46 15.26 -8.09
C GLY A 49 1.52 14.25 -7.60
N VAL A 50 1.13 13.30 -6.76
CA VAL A 50 1.99 12.25 -6.21
C VAL A 50 1.87 11.00 -7.07
N THR A 51 2.99 10.48 -7.55
CA THR A 51 3.02 9.25 -8.35
C THR A 51 2.92 8.02 -7.45
N TYR A 52 2.25 6.98 -7.94
CA TYR A 52 2.12 5.73 -7.19
C TYR A 52 2.15 4.51 -8.10
N GLU A 53 2.45 3.36 -7.51
CA GLU A 53 2.38 2.07 -8.16
C GLU A 53 1.54 1.11 -7.31
N PHE A 54 0.65 0.34 -7.93
CA PHE A 54 -0.26 -0.57 -7.26
C PHE A 54 0.07 -2.02 -7.59
N HIS A 55 0.13 -2.87 -6.57
CA HIS A 55 0.30 -4.32 -6.72
C HIS A 55 -0.66 -5.10 -5.84
N VAL A 56 -1.04 -6.28 -6.32
CA VAL A 56 -1.70 -7.31 -5.52
C VAL A 56 -0.68 -8.36 -5.15
N SER A 57 -0.32 -8.42 -3.86
CA SER A 57 0.54 -9.47 -3.31
C SER A 57 0.20 -9.73 -1.84
N SER A 58 -0.01 -11.01 -1.53
CA SER A 58 -0.48 -11.44 -0.21
C SER A 58 0.67 -11.87 0.68
N ALA A 59 0.75 -11.30 1.89
CA ALA A 59 1.70 -11.75 2.91
C ALA A 59 1.54 -13.24 3.28
N HIS A 60 0.31 -13.78 3.22
CA HIS A 60 0.04 -15.18 3.56
C HIS A 60 0.22 -16.14 2.38
N ARG A 61 -0.19 -15.72 1.17
CA ARG A 61 -0.23 -16.62 0.00
C ARG A 61 0.98 -16.48 -0.92
N GLN A 62 1.63 -15.32 -0.91
CA GLN A 62 2.74 -14.96 -1.79
C GLN A 62 3.87 -14.23 -1.01
N PRO A 63 4.33 -14.75 0.15
CA PRO A 63 5.26 -14.04 1.02
C PRO A 63 6.56 -13.67 0.32
N GLU A 64 7.15 -14.55 -0.50
CA GLU A 64 8.40 -14.26 -1.21
C GLU A 64 8.28 -13.10 -2.21
N GLN A 65 7.16 -13.04 -2.93
CA GLN A 65 6.88 -11.94 -3.86
C GLN A 65 6.68 -10.63 -3.11
N THR A 66 5.90 -10.65 -2.03
CA THR A 66 5.72 -9.48 -1.15
C THR A 66 7.06 -9.01 -0.59
N THR A 67 7.93 -9.93 -0.15
CA THR A 67 9.28 -9.62 0.31
C THR A 67 10.11 -8.90 -0.75
N LYS A 68 10.13 -9.41 -1.98
CA LYS A 68 10.88 -8.79 -3.09
C LYS A 68 10.38 -7.38 -3.39
N LEU A 69 9.05 -7.19 -3.44
CA LEU A 69 8.45 -5.88 -3.67
C LEU A 69 8.84 -4.87 -2.58
N VAL A 70 8.66 -5.24 -1.31
CA VAL A 70 8.82 -4.31 -0.18
C VAL A 70 10.29 -4.02 0.13
N SER A 71 11.15 -5.04 0.21
CA SER A 71 12.57 -4.84 0.55
C SER A 71 13.32 -4.05 -0.54
N GLY A 72 12.91 -4.20 -1.81
CA GLY A 72 13.46 -3.45 -2.93
C GLY A 72 12.89 -2.05 -3.10
N ALA A 73 11.83 -1.66 -2.36
CA ALA A 73 11.07 -0.45 -2.64
C ALA A 73 11.92 0.83 -2.51
N ARG A 74 12.73 0.95 -1.44
CA ARG A 74 13.61 2.12 -1.27
C ARG A 74 14.60 2.26 -2.44
N GLY A 75 15.20 1.15 -2.86
CA GLY A 75 16.17 1.13 -3.97
C GLY A 75 15.55 1.53 -5.31
N GLN A 76 14.27 1.23 -5.50
CA GLN A 76 13.48 1.65 -6.66
C GLN A 76 13.03 3.11 -6.58
N GLY A 77 13.20 3.76 -5.43
CA GLY A 77 12.97 5.19 -5.22
C GLY A 77 11.66 5.54 -4.52
N PHE A 78 10.84 4.55 -4.15
CA PHE A 78 9.66 4.75 -3.32
C PHE A 78 10.01 5.42 -1.99
N LYS A 79 9.05 6.19 -1.46
CA LYS A 79 9.20 7.01 -0.26
C LYS A 79 8.22 6.63 0.84
N VAL A 80 7.05 6.10 0.48
CA VAL A 80 6.00 5.65 1.41
C VAL A 80 5.37 4.38 0.86
N ILE A 81 4.94 3.48 1.74
CA ILE A 81 4.12 2.32 1.39
C ILE A 81 2.73 2.47 2.00
N ILE A 82 1.69 2.23 1.21
CA ILE A 82 0.32 2.05 1.70
C ILE A 82 -0.05 0.57 1.53
N ALA A 83 -0.39 -0.10 2.62
CA ALA A 83 -0.75 -1.50 2.62
C ALA A 83 -2.16 -1.68 3.16
N GLY A 84 -3.02 -2.38 2.41
CA GLY A 84 -4.40 -2.66 2.80
C GLY A 84 -4.66 -4.16 2.98
N ALA A 85 -5.32 -4.53 4.07
CA ALA A 85 -5.72 -5.91 4.31
C ALA A 85 -6.92 -6.01 5.26
N GLY A 86 -7.63 -7.13 5.15
CA GLY A 86 -8.76 -7.48 6.04
C GLY A 86 -8.52 -8.76 6.84
N LEU A 87 -9.47 -9.11 7.71
CA LEU A 87 -9.39 -10.25 8.63
C LEU A 87 -8.13 -10.17 9.52
N SER A 88 -7.31 -11.23 9.58
CA SER A 88 -5.95 -11.17 10.12
C SER A 88 -5.07 -10.35 9.16
N ALA A 89 -5.16 -9.03 9.26
CA ALA A 89 -4.56 -8.07 8.34
C ALA A 89 -3.03 -7.97 8.51
N ALA A 90 -2.31 -9.02 8.13
CA ALA A 90 -0.87 -9.12 8.34
C ALA A 90 -0.03 -8.29 7.36
N LEU A 91 -0.56 -7.92 6.19
CA LEU A 91 0.21 -7.27 5.13
C LEU A 91 0.90 -5.96 5.57
N PRO A 92 0.26 -5.03 6.30
CA PRO A 92 0.92 -3.81 6.75
C PRO A 92 2.11 -4.07 7.70
N GLY A 93 1.92 -4.92 8.71
CA GLY A 93 2.98 -5.28 9.65
C GLY A 93 4.12 -6.06 8.98
N PHE A 94 3.79 -6.98 8.08
CA PHE A 94 4.76 -7.72 7.29
C PHE A 94 5.59 -6.79 6.41
N ALA A 95 4.96 -5.85 5.70
CA ALA A 95 5.67 -4.85 4.91
C ALA A 95 6.60 -3.99 5.79
N ALA A 96 6.11 -3.48 6.93
CA ALA A 96 6.93 -2.68 7.85
C ALA A 96 8.14 -3.45 8.40
N SER A 97 8.06 -4.79 8.51
CA SER A 97 9.19 -5.61 8.98
C SER A 97 10.33 -5.75 7.96
N LEU A 98 10.10 -5.39 6.70
CA LEU A 98 11.00 -5.63 5.57
C LEU A 98 11.66 -4.35 5.03
N THR A 99 11.31 -3.19 5.58
CA THR A 99 11.74 -1.89 5.07
C THR A 99 11.81 -0.86 6.18
N ASP A 100 12.64 0.15 5.99
CA ASP A 100 12.73 1.37 6.81
C ASP A 100 11.90 2.53 6.20
N LEU A 101 11.15 2.29 5.12
CA LEU A 101 10.18 3.26 4.60
C LEU A 101 8.96 3.34 5.55
N PRO A 102 8.34 4.52 5.72
CA PRO A 102 7.06 4.62 6.41
C PRO A 102 6.01 3.73 5.75
N VAL A 103 5.36 2.88 6.55
CA VAL A 103 4.23 2.03 6.12
C VAL A 103 2.95 2.51 6.75
N ILE A 104 1.96 2.79 5.91
CA ILE A 104 0.60 3.20 6.29
C ILE A 104 -0.33 2.00 6.09
N GLY A 105 -0.99 1.57 7.16
CA GLY A 105 -1.89 0.42 7.15
C GLY A 105 -3.35 0.82 7.04
N VAL A 106 -4.08 0.26 6.07
CA VAL A 106 -5.53 0.44 5.89
C VAL A 106 -6.25 -0.87 6.26
N PRO A 107 -6.92 -0.93 7.41
CA PRO A 107 -7.71 -2.11 7.78
C PRO A 107 -9.02 -2.13 6.98
N PHE A 108 -9.35 -3.26 6.36
CA PHE A 108 -10.56 -3.41 5.54
C PHE A 108 -11.72 -4.04 6.31
N ALA A 109 -12.94 -3.52 6.13
CA ALA A 109 -14.15 -4.09 6.71
C ALA A 109 -14.63 -5.30 5.89
N VAL A 110 -14.02 -6.45 6.16
CA VAL A 110 -14.38 -7.74 5.56
C VAL A 110 -14.64 -8.78 6.66
N GLY A 111 -15.49 -9.75 6.37
CA GLY A 111 -15.81 -10.83 7.30
C GLY A 111 -16.75 -10.41 8.43
N ALA A 112 -16.86 -11.27 9.45
CA ALA A 112 -17.88 -11.18 10.48
C ALA A 112 -17.67 -10.04 11.49
N LEU A 113 -16.43 -9.53 11.62
CA LEU A 113 -16.07 -8.53 12.61
C LEU A 113 -15.99 -7.11 12.05
N ASN A 114 -16.43 -6.90 10.80
CA ASN A 114 -16.50 -5.59 10.15
C ASN A 114 -15.20 -4.77 10.26
N GLY A 115 -14.04 -5.44 10.22
CA GLY A 115 -12.73 -4.82 10.25
C GLY A 115 -12.18 -4.51 11.64
N LEU A 116 -12.86 -4.87 12.73
CA LEU A 116 -12.28 -4.76 14.08
C LEU A 116 -11.04 -5.65 14.24
N ASP A 117 -11.11 -6.87 13.71
CA ASP A 117 -9.98 -7.80 13.58
C ASP A 117 -8.84 -7.20 12.77
N ALA A 118 -9.16 -6.64 11.60
CA ALA A 118 -8.17 -6.00 10.73
C ALA A 118 -7.51 -4.77 11.40
N LEU A 119 -8.30 -3.96 12.10
CA LEU A 119 -7.84 -2.77 12.81
C LEU A 119 -6.83 -3.16 13.89
N LEU A 120 -7.18 -4.11 14.76
CA LEU A 120 -6.30 -4.57 15.82
C LEU A 120 -5.04 -5.24 15.25
N ALA A 121 -5.18 -6.07 14.20
CA ALA A 121 -4.04 -6.70 13.54
C ALA A 121 -3.08 -5.68 12.88
N THR A 122 -3.62 -4.58 12.35
CA THR A 122 -2.82 -3.52 11.72
C THR A 122 -2.15 -2.59 12.73
N ALA A 123 -2.85 -2.25 13.81
CA ALA A 123 -2.39 -1.27 14.79
C ALA A 123 -1.48 -1.87 15.88
N GLN A 124 -1.74 -3.11 16.31
CA GLN A 124 -1.04 -3.75 17.44
C GLN A 124 0.21 -4.52 17.00
N VAL A 125 1.08 -3.85 16.24
CA VAL A 125 2.41 -4.38 15.88
C VAL A 125 3.40 -4.22 17.04
N PRO A 126 4.38 -5.14 17.20
CA PRO A 126 5.37 -5.04 18.26
C PRO A 126 6.31 -3.83 18.07
N GLY A 127 6.92 -3.38 19.17
CA GLY A 127 7.91 -2.30 19.14
C GLY A 127 9.09 -2.62 18.20
N GLY A 128 9.52 -1.61 17.43
CA GLY A 128 10.58 -1.74 16.42
C GLY A 128 10.08 -1.92 14.98
N VAL A 129 8.80 -2.22 14.78
CA VAL A 129 8.18 -2.41 13.45
C VAL A 129 6.94 -1.52 13.30
N PRO A 130 7.08 -0.19 13.23
CA PRO A 130 5.94 0.72 13.30
C PRO A 130 5.06 0.67 12.05
N VAL A 131 3.74 0.71 12.26
CA VAL A 131 2.73 0.90 11.20
C VAL A 131 1.88 2.11 11.55
N ALA A 132 1.75 3.06 10.62
CA ALA A 132 0.80 4.16 10.74
C ALA A 132 -0.60 3.67 10.33
N CYS A 133 -1.35 3.15 11.29
CA CYS A 133 -2.72 2.65 11.04
C CYS A 133 -3.71 3.81 10.89
N VAL A 134 -4.50 3.82 9.82
CA VAL A 134 -5.65 4.72 9.64
C VAL A 134 -6.97 4.03 10.02
N GLY A 135 -8.08 4.75 9.97
CA GLY A 135 -9.41 4.16 10.24
C GLY A 135 -9.78 3.04 9.25
N ILE A 136 -10.76 2.21 9.65
CA ILE A 136 -11.30 1.12 8.82
C ILE A 136 -11.85 1.67 7.49
N ASP A 137 -11.50 0.99 6.39
CA ASP A 137 -11.82 1.35 4.99
C ASP A 137 -11.41 2.78 4.60
N ASN A 138 -10.46 3.39 5.33
CA ASN A 138 -10.13 4.81 5.15
C ASN A 138 -8.89 5.03 4.26
N ALA A 139 -8.95 4.50 3.04
CA ALA A 139 -7.87 4.63 2.04
C ALA A 139 -7.55 6.11 1.70
N LYS A 140 -8.55 7.00 1.73
CA LYS A 140 -8.35 8.44 1.52
C LYS A 140 -7.42 9.05 2.56
N ASN A 141 -7.59 8.73 3.84
CA ASN A 141 -6.70 9.22 4.88
C ASN A 141 -5.30 8.62 4.78
N ALA A 142 -5.16 7.39 4.29
CA ALA A 142 -3.83 6.85 4.02
C ALA A 142 -3.10 7.65 2.94
N ALA A 143 -3.78 8.01 1.86
CA ALA A 143 -3.21 8.88 0.83
C ALA A 143 -2.90 10.29 1.36
N HIS A 144 -3.80 10.92 2.12
CA HIS A 144 -3.52 12.22 2.72
C HIS A 144 -2.32 12.19 3.67
N LEU A 145 -2.18 11.12 4.46
CA LEU A 145 -1.03 10.93 5.33
C LEU A 145 0.27 10.76 4.51
N ALA A 146 0.25 9.96 3.45
CA ALA A 146 1.39 9.84 2.54
C ALA A 146 1.78 11.20 1.95
N VAL A 147 0.82 11.98 1.44
CA VAL A 147 1.06 13.34 0.92
C VAL A 147 1.68 14.25 1.98
N ARG A 148 1.26 14.14 3.25
CA ARG A 148 1.86 14.92 4.34
C ARG A 148 3.31 14.50 4.63
N ILE A 149 3.59 13.20 4.62
CA ILE A 149 4.95 12.67 4.81
C ILE A 149 5.89 13.18 3.69
N LEU A 150 5.42 13.18 2.44
CA LEU A 150 6.23 13.59 1.28
C LEU A 150 6.52 15.10 1.20
N LYS A 151 5.86 15.93 2.02
CA LYS A 151 6.05 17.38 2.08
C LYS A 151 7.13 17.82 3.07
N VAL A 152 7.66 16.89 3.87
CA VAL A 152 8.72 17.12 4.85
C VAL A 152 10.05 16.72 4.25
#